data_AF-A0A7Z0J6A3-F1
#
_entry.id   AF-A0A7Z0J6A3-F1
#
_cell.length_a   1.000
_cell.length_b   1.000
_cell.length_c   1.000
_cell.angle_alpha   90.00
_cell.angle_beta   90.00
_cell.angle_gamma   90.00
#
_symmetry.space_group_name_H-M   'P 1'
#
loop_
_entity.id
_entity.type
_entity.pdbx_description
1 polymer ?
#
loop_
_entity_poly.entity_id
_entity_poly.type
_entity_poly.pdbx_seq_one_letter_code
_entity_poly.pdbx_strand_id
1 'polypeptide(L)'
;MFEWVSLGIGLILTVGTGLFVASEFALVNLDRSELEARQAKGESRLAMTIAALKITSTHLSSAQLGITLTTLLTGYTIEPALSTLFSPALTAVGIPAGFVPAIATTVAIVIATLLSMIIGELVPKNFALALPRQTAKIVIPFQTVFTMVFRPVIFVLNGSANGILRSFGIEPKEELSGARTAEELSSLVRRSASAGMLEKDTATLLHRTLQFSGHNASDVMTPRPRVASISRTASALAVIELTRQTGYSRFPVIDESVDDVVGIVHIKQAVAVPRHRRADVPVSALQSEAIRVPETMKLDGLLSELRGRGYQMAVVVDEYGGTAGVATLEDLVEELVGEVADEHDRTRAGVVHSQDSLTFPGLLRPDEVLERAGIVVPADGPYETVAGFVMSELGRLPVVGDVVQIEAGVLRVERLEGRRIDRIRFTPAPEPETTPESEEKR
;
A
#
# COMPACT_ATOMS: atom_id res chain seq x y z
N MET A 1 12.17 -31.34 -56.48
CA MET A 1 12.64 -31.97 -55.20
C MET A 1 13.23 -30.92 -54.29
N PHE A 2 14.05 -30.01 -54.82
CA PHE A 2 14.62 -28.89 -54.06
C PHE A 2 13.55 -27.98 -53.44
N GLU A 3 12.43 -27.76 -54.13
CA GLU A 3 11.32 -26.91 -53.67
C GLU A 3 10.64 -27.49 -52.41
N TRP A 4 10.43 -28.81 -52.40
CA TRP A 4 9.84 -29.53 -51.27
C TRP A 4 10.75 -29.54 -50.04
N VAL A 5 12.07 -29.63 -50.26
CA VAL A 5 13.06 -29.54 -49.17
C VAL A 5 13.09 -28.12 -48.60
N SER A 6 13.12 -27.09 -49.44
CA SER A 6 13.07 -25.69 -49.00
C SER A 6 11.78 -25.36 -48.25
N LEU A 7 10.64 -25.88 -48.70
CA LEU A 7 9.35 -25.73 -48.02
C LEU A 7 9.35 -26.45 -46.66
N GLY A 8 9.94 -27.64 -46.58
CA GLY A 8 10.12 -28.37 -45.33
C GLY A 8 11.01 -27.62 -44.33
N ILE A 9 12.13 -27.05 -44.79
CA ILE A 9 13.01 -26.21 -43.98
C ILE A 9 12.27 -24.97 -43.48
N GLY A 10 11.54 -24.28 -44.36
CA GLY A 10 10.74 -23.12 -44.01
C GLY A 10 9.67 -23.42 -42.96
N LEU A 11 9.02 -24.59 -43.05
CA LEU A 11 8.04 -25.02 -42.04
C LEU A 11 8.70 -25.26 -40.68
N ILE A 12 9.88 -25.91 -40.65
CA ILE A 12 10.65 -26.10 -39.41
C ILE A 12 11.05 -24.75 -38.81
N LEU A 13 11.51 -23.82 -39.63
CA LEU A 13 11.86 -22.47 -39.20
C LEU A 13 10.65 -21.72 -38.63
N THR A 14 9.48 -21.86 -39.25
CA THR A 14 8.21 -21.27 -38.76
C THR A 14 7.83 -21.82 -37.38
N VAL A 15 7.98 -23.14 -37.17
CA VAL A 15 7.80 -23.74 -35.84
C VAL A 15 8.83 -23.21 -34.85
N GLY A 16 10.07 -23.02 -35.29
CA GLY A 16 11.13 -22.37 -34.51
C GLY A 16 10.75 -20.96 -34.08
N THR A 17 10.20 -20.14 -34.98
CA THR A 17 9.64 -18.81 -34.66
C THR A 17 8.58 -18.93 -33.57
N GLY A 18 7.67 -19.91 -33.70
CA GLY A 18 6.63 -20.17 -32.71
C GLY A 18 7.18 -20.53 -31.32
N LEU A 19 8.27 -21.28 -31.23
CA LEU A 19 8.93 -21.57 -29.95
C LEU A 19 9.49 -20.30 -29.30
N PHE A 20 10.06 -19.39 -30.08
CA PHE A 20 10.57 -18.11 -29.54
C PHE A 20 9.45 -17.14 -29.15
N VAL A 21 8.35 -17.08 -29.91
CA VAL A 21 7.17 -16.28 -29.56
C VAL A 21 6.51 -16.82 -28.30
N ALA A 22 6.26 -18.13 -28.23
CA ALA A 22 5.74 -18.77 -27.01
C ALA A 22 6.68 -18.54 -25.81
N SER A 23 7.98 -18.65 -26.08
CA SER A 23 9.13 -18.08 -25.36
C SER A 23 8.86 -16.82 -24.53
N GLU A 24 8.84 -15.75 -25.30
CA GLU A 24 8.63 -14.36 -24.89
C GLU A 24 7.31 -14.19 -24.13
N PHE A 25 6.19 -14.63 -24.70
CA PHE A 25 4.88 -14.38 -24.09
C PHE A 25 4.67 -15.20 -22.81
N ALA A 26 5.27 -16.38 -22.68
CA ALA A 26 5.21 -17.13 -21.43
C ALA A 26 6.02 -16.42 -20.32
N LEU A 27 7.23 -15.93 -20.61
CA LEU A 27 8.05 -15.22 -19.63
C LEU A 27 7.40 -13.93 -19.12
N VAL A 28 6.78 -13.15 -20.01
CA VAL A 28 6.12 -11.88 -19.64
C VAL A 28 4.87 -12.11 -18.77
N ASN A 29 4.25 -13.28 -18.85
CA ASN A 29 3.01 -13.61 -18.13
C ASN A 29 3.21 -14.53 -16.91
N LEU A 30 4.45 -14.77 -16.48
CA LEU A 30 4.75 -15.59 -15.31
C LEU A 30 5.27 -14.77 -14.14
N ASP A 31 4.75 -15.06 -12.95
CA ASP A 31 5.26 -14.49 -11.70
C ASP A 31 6.28 -15.43 -11.05
N ARG A 32 7.46 -14.89 -10.72
CA ARG A 32 8.56 -15.64 -10.12
C ARG A 32 8.20 -16.19 -8.73
N SER A 33 7.55 -15.38 -7.89
CA SER A 33 7.19 -15.75 -6.52
C SER A 33 6.15 -16.88 -6.52
N GLU A 34 5.19 -16.83 -7.44
CA GLU A 34 4.21 -17.92 -7.62
C GLU A 34 4.90 -19.25 -8.00
N LEU A 35 5.90 -19.19 -8.89
CA LEU A 35 6.64 -20.38 -9.32
C LEU A 35 7.55 -20.93 -8.22
N GLU A 36 8.25 -20.08 -7.46
CA GLU A 36 9.06 -20.48 -6.30
C GLU A 36 8.19 -21.14 -5.22
N ALA A 37 7.02 -20.57 -4.91
CA ALA A 37 6.07 -21.14 -3.96
C ALA A 37 5.53 -22.52 -4.41
N ARG A 38 5.30 -22.70 -5.72
CA ARG A 38 4.88 -24.00 -6.28
C ARG A 38 5.99 -25.03 -6.30
N GLN A 39 7.23 -24.62 -6.57
CA GLN A 39 8.39 -25.50 -6.48
C GLN A 39 8.58 -26.01 -5.04
N ALA A 40 8.39 -25.14 -4.05
CA ALA A 40 8.42 -25.53 -2.63
C ALA A 40 7.32 -26.54 -2.26
N LYS A 41 6.17 -26.49 -2.95
CA LYS A 41 5.07 -27.48 -2.82
C LYS A 41 5.32 -28.79 -3.60
N GLY A 42 6.50 -28.96 -4.20
CA GLY A 42 6.91 -30.19 -4.90
C GLY A 42 6.62 -30.21 -6.40
N GLU A 43 6.22 -29.10 -7.02
CA GLU A 43 6.02 -29.05 -8.47
C GLU A 43 7.37 -29.08 -9.22
N SER A 44 7.55 -30.05 -10.12
CA SER A 44 8.79 -30.26 -10.87
C SER A 44 8.87 -29.41 -12.15
N ARG A 45 10.08 -29.31 -12.72
CA ARG A 45 10.43 -28.60 -13.96
C ARG A 45 10.23 -27.07 -13.93
N LEU A 46 10.30 -26.46 -12.75
CA LEU A 46 10.19 -24.99 -12.60
C LEU A 46 11.55 -24.28 -12.48
N ALA A 47 12.63 -24.99 -12.14
CA ALA A 47 13.93 -24.39 -11.84
C ALA A 47 14.50 -23.54 -12.99
N MET A 48 14.44 -24.03 -14.23
CA MET A 48 14.93 -23.28 -15.40
C MET A 48 14.08 -22.05 -15.70
N THR A 49 12.75 -22.15 -15.55
CA THR A 49 11.83 -21.01 -15.72
C THR A 49 12.06 -19.94 -14.66
N ILE A 50 12.25 -20.33 -13.40
CA ILE A 50 12.59 -19.41 -12.31
C ILE A 50 13.95 -18.74 -12.58
N ALA A 51 14.95 -19.48 -13.04
CA ALA A 51 16.25 -18.92 -13.41
C ALA A 51 16.13 -17.93 -14.59
N ALA A 52 15.33 -18.25 -15.61
CA ALA A 52 15.09 -17.38 -16.75
C ALA A 52 14.37 -16.08 -16.36
N LEU A 53 13.44 -16.12 -15.40
CA LEU A 53 12.74 -14.93 -14.90
C LEU A 53 13.67 -13.92 -14.18
N LYS A 54 14.80 -14.37 -13.64
CA LYS A 54 15.81 -13.46 -13.02
C LYS A 54 16.54 -12.57 -14.03
N ILE A 55 16.63 -13.03 -15.27
CA ILE A 55 17.31 -12.33 -16.37
C ILE A 55 16.35 -12.17 -17.56
N THR A 56 15.11 -11.78 -17.26
CA THR A 56 14.00 -11.73 -18.23
C THR A 56 14.35 -10.87 -19.44
N SER A 57 14.94 -9.69 -19.22
CA SER A 57 15.37 -8.80 -20.32
C SER A 57 16.36 -9.48 -21.29
N THR A 58 17.32 -10.26 -20.78
CA THR A 58 18.28 -11.00 -21.61
C THR A 58 17.59 -12.10 -22.43
N HIS A 59 16.67 -12.83 -21.81
CA HIS A 59 15.90 -13.86 -22.52
C HIS A 59 14.93 -13.25 -23.53
N LEU A 60 14.34 -12.10 -23.26
CA LEU A 60 13.46 -11.38 -24.18
C LEU A 60 14.23 -10.94 -25.43
N SER A 61 15.38 -10.29 -25.26
CA SER A 61 16.26 -9.94 -26.39
C SER A 61 16.73 -11.16 -27.16
N SER A 62 17.01 -12.27 -26.47
CA SER A 62 17.36 -13.53 -27.09
C SER A 62 16.21 -14.10 -27.93
N ALA A 63 14.98 -14.03 -27.46
CA ALA A 63 13.80 -14.47 -28.20
C ALA A 63 13.60 -13.60 -29.45
N GLN A 64 13.72 -12.27 -29.32
CA GLN A 64 13.60 -11.35 -30.44
C GLN A 64 14.64 -11.63 -31.54
N LEU A 65 15.88 -11.94 -31.16
CA LEU A 65 16.92 -12.34 -32.11
C LEU A 65 16.54 -13.65 -32.82
N GLY A 66 16.04 -14.64 -32.08
CA GLY A 66 15.55 -15.91 -32.64
C GLY A 66 14.38 -15.73 -33.61
N ILE A 67 13.38 -14.92 -33.25
CA ILE A 67 12.22 -14.56 -34.08
C ILE A 67 12.73 -13.90 -35.37
N THR A 68 13.59 -12.89 -35.26
CA THR A 68 14.10 -12.16 -36.42
C THR A 68 14.85 -13.09 -37.38
N LEU A 69 15.75 -13.93 -36.85
CA LEU A 69 16.53 -14.86 -37.65
C LEU A 69 15.65 -15.90 -38.36
N THR A 70 14.73 -16.51 -37.61
CA THR A 70 13.85 -17.56 -38.15
C THR A 70 12.84 -17.00 -39.15
N THR A 71 12.27 -15.82 -38.92
CA THR A 71 11.34 -15.15 -39.84
C THR A 71 12.04 -14.77 -41.16
N LEU A 72 13.25 -14.21 -41.10
CA LEU A 72 14.01 -13.86 -42.30
C LEU A 72 14.40 -15.11 -43.11
N LEU A 73 14.88 -16.16 -42.44
CA LEU A 73 15.23 -17.43 -43.10
C LEU A 73 13.99 -18.12 -43.69
N THR A 74 12.86 -18.04 -43.00
CA THR A 74 11.57 -18.57 -43.49
C THR A 74 11.12 -17.83 -44.73
N GLY A 75 11.19 -16.50 -44.74
CA GLY A 75 10.89 -15.70 -45.94
C GLY A 75 11.78 -16.11 -47.11
N TYR A 76 13.09 -16.21 -46.89
CA TYR A 76 14.06 -16.61 -47.91
C TYR A 76 13.85 -18.04 -48.46
N THR A 77 13.26 -18.96 -47.68
CA THR A 77 13.08 -20.36 -48.08
C THR A 77 11.68 -20.66 -48.63
N ILE A 78 10.62 -20.18 -47.97
CA ILE A 78 9.23 -20.47 -48.35
C ILE A 78 8.82 -19.71 -49.60
N GLU A 79 9.18 -18.42 -49.72
CA GLU A 79 8.73 -17.59 -50.84
C GLU A 79 9.19 -18.15 -52.20
N PRO A 80 10.48 -18.46 -52.44
CA PRO A 80 10.91 -18.99 -53.73
C PRO A 80 10.32 -20.38 -54.01
N ALA A 81 10.15 -21.20 -52.97
CA ALA A 81 9.54 -22.53 -53.09
C ALA A 81 8.08 -22.44 -53.51
N LEU A 82 7.29 -21.56 -52.90
CA LEU A 82 5.88 -21.35 -53.27
C LEU A 82 5.75 -20.71 -54.66
N SER A 83 6.58 -19.71 -54.99
CA SER A 83 6.52 -19.05 -56.31
C SER A 83 6.80 -20.03 -57.45
N THR A 84 7.79 -20.92 -57.29
CA THR A 84 8.10 -21.97 -58.26
C THR A 84 7.00 -23.04 -58.33
N LEU A 85 6.35 -23.39 -57.22
CA LEU A 85 5.23 -24.32 -57.18
C LEU A 85 3.95 -23.75 -57.84
N PHE A 86 3.71 -22.45 -57.73
CA PHE A 86 2.52 -21.81 -58.32
C PHE A 86 2.68 -21.50 -59.82
N SER A 87 3.91 -21.32 -60.30
CA SER A 87 4.19 -20.93 -61.70
C SER A 87 3.53 -21.86 -62.74
N PRO A 88 3.57 -23.21 -62.62
CA PRO A 88 2.90 -24.12 -63.57
C PRO A 88 1.36 -24.04 -63.54
N ALA A 89 0.77 -23.76 -62.38
CA ALA A 89 -0.68 -23.63 -62.24
C ALA A 89 -1.16 -22.32 -62.90
N LEU A 90 -0.40 -21.23 -62.73
CA LEU A 90 -0.74 -19.93 -63.31
C LEU A 90 -0.60 -19.93 -64.84
N THR A 91 0.39 -20.63 -65.40
CA THR A 91 0.50 -20.83 -66.85
C THR A 91 -0.63 -21.71 -67.40
N ALA A 92 -1.06 -22.73 -66.65
CA ALA A 92 -2.18 -23.60 -67.05
C ALA A 92 -3.53 -22.87 -67.09
N VAL A 93 -3.72 -21.83 -66.28
CA VAL A 93 -4.93 -20.98 -66.26
C VAL A 93 -4.92 -19.92 -67.39
N GLY A 94 -3.84 -19.86 -68.18
CA GLY A 94 -3.75 -18.98 -69.36
C GLY A 94 -3.20 -17.59 -69.07
N ILE A 95 -2.53 -17.39 -67.93
CA ILE A 95 -1.88 -16.11 -67.62
C ILE A 95 -0.69 -15.89 -68.58
N PRO A 96 -0.55 -14.71 -69.21
CA PRO A 96 0.57 -14.44 -70.10
C PRO A 96 1.91 -14.57 -69.37
N ALA A 97 2.89 -15.21 -70.01
CA ALA A 97 4.18 -15.56 -69.40
C ALA A 97 4.94 -14.38 -68.76
N GLY A 98 4.76 -13.15 -69.27
CA GLY A 98 5.37 -11.95 -68.71
C GLY A 98 4.85 -11.56 -67.31
N PHE A 99 3.62 -11.93 -66.96
CA PHE A 99 3.02 -11.60 -65.66
C PHE A 99 3.16 -12.72 -64.62
N VAL A 100 3.44 -13.96 -65.05
CA VAL A 100 3.50 -15.13 -64.17
C VAL A 100 4.48 -14.96 -63.01
N PRO A 101 5.74 -14.50 -63.20
CA PRO A 101 6.69 -14.36 -62.09
C PRO A 101 6.21 -13.34 -61.04
N ALA A 102 5.65 -12.22 -61.48
CA ALA A 102 5.15 -11.19 -60.58
C ALA A 102 3.97 -11.71 -59.74
N ILE A 103 2.98 -12.34 -60.39
CA ILE A 103 1.79 -12.88 -59.71
C ILE A 103 2.17 -14.04 -58.79
N ALA A 104 3.02 -14.97 -59.25
CA ALA A 104 3.48 -16.11 -58.47
C ALA A 104 4.19 -15.66 -57.20
N THR A 105 5.11 -14.69 -57.31
CA THR A 105 5.84 -14.14 -56.17
C THR A 105 4.92 -13.37 -55.23
N THR A 106 4.02 -12.53 -55.72
CA THR A 106 3.07 -11.81 -54.85
C THR A 106 2.17 -12.79 -54.07
N VAL A 107 1.61 -13.80 -54.75
CA VAL A 107 0.78 -14.83 -54.10
C VAL A 107 1.59 -15.65 -53.10
N ALA A 108 2.83 -16.02 -53.45
CA ALA A 108 3.75 -16.72 -52.57
C ALA A 108 4.07 -15.92 -51.31
N ILE A 109 4.38 -14.62 -51.43
CA ILE A 109 4.64 -13.73 -50.29
C ILE A 109 3.40 -13.65 -49.39
N VAL A 110 2.21 -13.43 -49.96
CA VAL A 110 0.97 -13.33 -49.18
C VAL A 110 0.71 -14.62 -48.41
N ILE A 111 0.80 -15.78 -49.07
CA ILE A 111 0.57 -17.08 -48.43
C ILE A 111 1.64 -17.38 -47.39
N ALA A 112 2.93 -17.17 -47.71
CA ALA A 112 4.04 -17.38 -46.77
C ALA A 112 3.88 -16.49 -45.53
N THR A 113 3.52 -15.22 -45.72
CA THR A 113 3.30 -14.27 -44.62
C THR A 113 2.12 -14.70 -43.75
N LEU A 114 0.99 -15.07 -44.35
CA LEU A 114 -0.18 -15.54 -43.60
C LEU A 114 0.12 -16.84 -42.83
N LEU A 115 0.79 -17.81 -43.45
CA LEU A 115 1.18 -19.06 -42.79
C LEU A 115 2.16 -18.79 -41.65
N SER A 116 3.18 -17.96 -41.87
CA SER A 116 4.17 -17.59 -40.85
C SER A 116 3.52 -16.82 -39.69
N MET A 117 2.66 -15.85 -39.99
CA MET A 117 1.94 -15.08 -38.97
C MET A 117 1.01 -15.96 -38.14
N ILE A 118 0.27 -16.88 -38.77
CA ILE A 118 -0.67 -17.75 -38.04
C ILE A 118 0.08 -18.79 -37.20
N ILE A 119 0.97 -19.57 -37.84
CA ILE A 119 1.61 -20.73 -37.23
C ILE A 119 2.82 -20.33 -36.38
N GLY A 120 3.61 -19.36 -36.84
CA GLY A 120 4.82 -18.89 -36.17
C GLY A 120 4.58 -17.83 -35.10
N GLU A 121 3.45 -17.10 -35.15
CA GLU A 121 3.21 -16.00 -34.21
C GLU A 121 1.89 -16.13 -33.43
N LEU A 122 0.74 -16.07 -34.11
CA LEU A 122 -0.57 -15.95 -33.46
C LEU A 122 -0.95 -17.18 -32.62
N VAL A 123 -0.79 -18.39 -33.17
CA VAL A 123 -1.13 -19.64 -32.46
C VAL A 123 -0.24 -19.84 -31.23
N PRO A 124 1.10 -19.76 -31.33
CA PRO A 124 2.00 -19.89 -30.18
C PRO A 124 1.79 -18.79 -29.14
N LYS A 125 1.57 -17.55 -29.58
CA LYS A 125 1.24 -16.42 -28.68
C LYS A 125 -0.02 -16.68 -27.88
N ASN A 126 -1.11 -17.06 -28.54
CA ASN A 126 -2.38 -17.34 -27.86
C ASN A 126 -2.26 -18.53 -26.91
N PHE A 127 -1.48 -19.55 -27.26
CA PHE A 127 -1.21 -20.69 -26.38
C PHE A 127 -0.40 -20.29 -25.14
N ALA A 128 0.64 -19.47 -25.32
CA ALA A 128 1.44 -18.94 -24.23
C ALA A 128 0.64 -18.02 -23.29
N LEU A 129 -0.31 -17.24 -23.82
CA LEU A 129 -1.21 -16.42 -23.02
C LEU A 129 -2.24 -17.25 -22.24
N ALA A 130 -2.79 -18.29 -22.87
CA ALA A 130 -3.79 -19.14 -22.23
C ALA A 130 -3.19 -20.07 -21.16
N LEU A 131 -2.00 -20.61 -21.42
CA LEU A 131 -1.34 -21.62 -20.57
C LEU A 131 0.16 -21.30 -20.37
N PRO A 132 0.51 -20.14 -19.77
CA PRO A 132 1.90 -19.66 -19.70
C PRO A 132 2.84 -20.63 -18.97
N ARG A 133 2.40 -21.21 -17.85
CA ARG A 133 3.21 -22.16 -17.07
C ARG A 133 3.50 -23.46 -17.83
N GLN A 134 2.49 -24.03 -18.48
CA GLN A 134 2.66 -25.30 -19.21
C GLN A 134 3.54 -25.08 -20.44
N THR A 135 3.31 -23.96 -21.14
CA THR A 135 4.12 -23.53 -22.28
C THR A 135 5.57 -23.36 -21.86
N ALA A 136 5.85 -22.56 -20.81
CA ALA A 136 7.20 -22.29 -20.32
C ALA A 136 8.01 -23.56 -19.98
N LYS A 137 7.37 -24.58 -19.39
CA LYS A 137 8.06 -25.86 -19.09
C LYS A 137 8.62 -26.54 -20.34
N ILE A 138 8.03 -26.30 -21.50
CA ILE A 138 8.44 -26.89 -22.78
C ILE A 138 9.41 -25.96 -23.51
N VAL A 139 9.12 -24.66 -23.59
CA VAL A 139 9.85 -23.73 -24.46
C VAL A 139 11.08 -23.09 -23.81
N ILE A 140 11.10 -22.92 -22.48
CA ILE A 140 12.21 -22.27 -21.76
C ILE A 140 13.53 -23.04 -21.84
N PRO A 141 13.56 -24.39 -21.73
CA PRO A 141 14.81 -25.12 -21.89
C PRO A 141 15.46 -24.88 -23.25
N PHE A 142 14.66 -24.88 -24.32
CA PHE A 142 15.11 -24.55 -25.68
C PHE A 142 15.66 -23.12 -25.74
N GLN A 143 14.90 -22.14 -25.24
CA GLN A 143 15.32 -20.74 -25.21
C GLN A 143 16.62 -20.57 -24.42
N THR A 144 16.80 -21.27 -23.30
CA THR A 144 17.99 -21.16 -22.45
C THR A 144 19.25 -21.65 -23.18
N VAL A 145 19.14 -22.75 -23.91
CA VAL A 145 20.25 -23.25 -24.76
C VAL A 145 20.56 -22.24 -25.86
N PHE A 146 19.53 -21.69 -26.52
CA PHE A 146 19.72 -20.67 -27.55
C PHE A 146 20.39 -19.40 -26.99
N THR A 147 19.91 -18.89 -25.85
CA THR A 147 20.50 -17.75 -25.15
C THR A 147 21.95 -18.01 -24.75
N MET A 148 22.29 -19.24 -24.34
CA MET A 148 23.68 -19.61 -24.04
C MET A 148 24.58 -19.51 -25.29
N VAL A 149 24.13 -20.07 -26.42
CA VAL A 149 24.91 -20.08 -27.67
C VAL A 149 25.09 -18.67 -28.23
N PHE A 150 24.03 -17.87 -28.24
CA PHE A 150 24.04 -16.51 -28.79
C PHE A 150 24.39 -15.42 -27.76
N ARG A 151 24.79 -15.82 -26.55
CA ARG A 151 25.18 -14.90 -25.46
C ARG A 151 26.12 -13.77 -25.87
N PRO A 152 27.20 -13.99 -26.64
CA PRO A 152 28.09 -12.87 -27.02
C PRO A 152 27.38 -11.84 -27.92
N VAL A 153 26.51 -12.29 -28.82
CA VAL A 153 25.74 -11.40 -29.71
C VAL A 153 24.70 -10.63 -28.91
N ILE A 154 23.98 -11.33 -28.03
CA ILE A 154 22.94 -10.73 -27.17
C ILE A 154 23.57 -9.69 -26.23
N PHE A 155 24.75 -9.95 -25.68
CA PHE A 155 25.45 -9.00 -24.82
C PHE A 155 25.77 -7.68 -25.54
N VAL A 156 26.25 -7.76 -26.79
CA VAL A 156 26.50 -6.56 -27.60
C VAL A 156 25.21 -5.80 -27.87
N LEU A 157 24.15 -6.49 -28.31
CA LEU A 157 22.86 -5.86 -28.60
C LEU A 157 22.22 -5.22 -27.37
N ASN A 158 22.20 -5.92 -26.23
CA ASN A 158 21.69 -5.38 -24.97
C ASN A 158 22.53 -4.22 -24.46
N GLY A 159 23.86 -4.31 -24.59
CA GLY A 159 24.77 -3.21 -24.24
C GLY A 159 24.47 -1.96 -25.06
N SER A 160 24.27 -2.11 -26.38
CA SER A 160 23.89 -1.00 -27.26
C SER A 160 22.52 -0.40 -26.89
N ALA A 161 21.51 -1.24 -26.67
CA ALA A 161 20.17 -0.80 -26.28
C ALA A 161 20.22 -0.03 -24.93
N ASN A 162 20.88 -0.61 -23.92
CA ASN A 162 21.04 0.01 -22.61
C ASN A 162 21.81 1.33 -22.67
N GLY A 163 22.82 1.44 -23.53
CA GLY A 163 23.53 2.69 -23.79
C GLY A 163 22.61 3.78 -24.33
N ILE A 164 21.73 3.43 -25.28
CA ILE A 164 20.73 4.36 -25.83
C ILE A 164 19.71 4.76 -24.76
N LEU A 165 19.15 3.80 -24.01
CA LEU A 165 18.21 4.07 -22.91
C LEU A 165 18.79 5.04 -21.87
N ARG A 166 20.05 4.84 -21.47
CA ARG A 166 20.75 5.74 -20.54
C ARG A 166 20.94 7.14 -21.11
N SER A 167 21.12 7.29 -22.42
CA SER A 167 21.21 8.62 -23.06
C SER A 167 19.90 9.42 -22.97
N PHE A 168 18.77 8.74 -22.79
CA PHE A 168 17.46 9.34 -22.51
C PHE A 168 17.12 9.43 -21.02
N GLY A 169 18.06 9.11 -20.12
CA GLY A 169 17.83 9.13 -18.67
C GLY A 169 16.98 7.97 -18.13
N ILE A 170 16.79 6.90 -18.92
CA ILE A 170 16.00 5.74 -18.51
C ILE A 170 16.93 4.66 -17.95
N GLU A 171 16.67 4.20 -16.73
CA GLU A 171 17.42 3.12 -16.09
C GLU A 171 16.93 1.73 -16.58
N PRO A 172 17.79 0.91 -17.21
CA PRO A 172 17.40 -0.41 -17.68
C PRO A 172 17.11 -1.37 -16.52
N LYS A 173 15.93 -2.00 -16.48
CA LYS A 173 15.58 -3.04 -15.51
C LYS A 173 15.68 -4.44 -16.13
N GLU A 174 16.37 -5.36 -15.46
CA GLU A 174 16.54 -6.76 -15.92
C GLU A 174 15.39 -7.69 -15.48
N GLU A 175 14.72 -7.37 -14.37
CA GLU A 175 13.57 -8.11 -13.84
C GLU A 175 12.25 -7.34 -14.07
N LEU A 176 11.26 -8.02 -14.67
CA LEU A 176 9.86 -7.61 -14.66
C LEU A 176 9.22 -8.18 -13.39
N SER A 177 9.32 -7.48 -12.26
CA SER A 177 8.72 -8.01 -11.02
C SER A 177 7.19 -7.88 -11.06
N GLY A 178 6.49 -9.02 -11.04
CA GLY A 178 5.05 -9.11 -10.76
C GLY A 178 4.67 -8.83 -9.30
N ALA A 179 5.67 -8.58 -8.45
CA ALA A 179 5.48 -8.17 -7.05
C ALA A 179 4.69 -6.86 -7.00
N ARG A 180 3.43 -6.97 -6.59
CA ARG A 180 2.55 -5.83 -6.33
C ARG A 180 3.07 -5.10 -5.11
N THR A 181 3.29 -3.79 -5.26
CA THR A 181 3.71 -2.97 -4.11
C THR A 181 2.56 -2.87 -3.10
N ALA A 182 2.87 -2.47 -1.87
CA ALA A 182 1.86 -2.24 -0.83
C ALA A 182 0.81 -1.20 -1.28
N GLU A 183 1.21 -0.24 -2.13
CA GLU A 183 0.34 0.76 -2.75
C GLU A 183 -0.60 0.15 -3.78
N GLU A 184 -0.12 -0.78 -4.62
CA GLU A 184 -0.95 -1.51 -5.58
C GLU A 184 -1.97 -2.39 -4.86
N LEU A 185 -1.56 -3.12 -3.82
CA LEU A 185 -2.44 -3.91 -2.95
C LEU A 185 -3.47 -3.02 -2.24
N SER A 186 -3.04 -1.91 -1.65
CA SER A 186 -3.92 -0.93 -1.01
C SER A 186 -4.94 -0.34 -2.01
N SER A 187 -4.53 -0.11 -3.25
CA SER A 187 -5.40 0.36 -4.33
C SER A 187 -6.47 -0.68 -4.71
N LEU A 188 -6.12 -1.97 -4.71
CA LEU A 188 -7.07 -3.06 -4.93
C LEU A 188 -8.07 -3.19 -3.78
N VAL A 189 -7.62 -3.06 -2.53
CA VAL A 189 -8.49 -3.06 -1.34
C VAL A 189 -9.50 -1.92 -1.40
N ARG A 190 -9.05 -0.69 -1.69
CA ARG A 190 -9.94 0.47 -1.85
C ARG A 190 -10.95 0.29 -2.98
N ARG A 191 -10.52 -0.24 -4.13
CA ARG A 191 -11.42 -0.54 -5.25
C ARG A 191 -12.47 -1.58 -4.89
N SER A 192 -12.08 -2.64 -4.20
CA SER A 192 -12.99 -3.69 -3.73
C SER A 192 -14.03 -3.15 -2.75
N ALA A 193 -13.63 -2.24 -1.87
CA ALA A 193 -14.56 -1.53 -0.97
C ALA A 193 -15.54 -0.62 -1.73
N SER A 194 -15.05 0.15 -2.71
CA SER A 194 -15.91 1.03 -3.53
C SER A 194 -16.90 0.27 -4.39
N ALA A 195 -16.57 -0.95 -4.79
CA ALA A 195 -17.43 -1.86 -5.55
C ALA A 195 -18.40 -2.65 -4.65
N GLY A 196 -18.39 -2.43 -3.32
CA GLY A 196 -19.24 -3.12 -2.36
C GLY A 196 -18.88 -4.59 -2.13
N MET A 197 -17.72 -5.06 -2.64
CA MET A 197 -17.25 -6.44 -2.44
C MET A 197 -16.50 -6.63 -1.11
N LEU A 198 -16.16 -5.53 -0.43
CA LEU A 198 -15.49 -5.53 0.86
C LEU A 198 -16.14 -4.49 1.78
N GLU A 199 -16.42 -4.88 3.01
CA GLU A 199 -16.90 -3.95 4.03
C GLU A 199 -15.85 -2.86 4.31
N LYS A 200 -16.29 -1.63 4.55
CA LYS A 200 -15.41 -0.45 4.74
C LYS A 200 -14.43 -0.64 5.90
N ASP A 201 -14.88 -1.23 7.00
CA ASP A 201 -14.05 -1.43 8.19
C ASP A 201 -12.97 -2.48 7.93
N THR A 202 -13.35 -3.57 7.27
CA THR A 202 -12.39 -4.60 6.81
C THR A 202 -11.37 -4.01 5.83
N ALA A 203 -11.81 -3.15 4.90
CA ALA A 203 -10.92 -2.46 3.98
C ALA A 203 -9.93 -1.53 4.69
N THR A 204 -10.39 -0.84 5.73
CA THR A 204 -9.58 0.06 6.56
C THR A 204 -8.53 -0.71 7.34
N LEU A 205 -8.92 -1.81 7.99
CA LEU A 205 -8.00 -2.70 8.71
C LEU A 205 -6.94 -3.29 7.79
N LEU A 206 -7.33 -3.80 6.62
CA LEU A 206 -6.38 -4.33 5.64
C LEU A 206 -5.41 -3.24 5.14
N HIS A 207 -5.90 -2.03 4.91
CA HIS A 207 -5.07 -0.93 4.48
C HIS A 207 -4.04 -0.54 5.55
N ARG A 208 -4.46 -0.41 6.82
CA ARG A 208 -3.56 -0.15 7.95
C ARG A 208 -2.54 -1.26 8.15
N THR A 209 -2.96 -2.52 8.03
CA THR A 209 -2.06 -3.68 8.12
C THR A 209 -0.97 -3.65 7.05
N LEU A 210 -1.31 -3.27 5.81
CA LEU A 210 -0.32 -3.11 4.74
C LEU A 210 0.66 -1.97 5.03
N GLN A 211 0.18 -0.83 5.54
CA GLN A 211 1.02 0.32 5.90
C GLN A 211 1.92 0.06 7.12
N PHE A 212 1.43 -0.70 8.10
CA PHE A 212 2.15 -1.02 9.34
C PHE A 212 3.54 -1.61 9.09
N SER A 213 3.69 -2.43 8.03
CA SER A 213 4.98 -2.99 7.62
C SER A 213 6.00 -1.95 7.11
N GLY A 214 5.51 -0.81 6.65
CA GLY A 214 6.31 0.30 6.14
C GLY A 214 6.82 1.24 7.22
N HIS A 215 6.11 1.35 8.34
CA HIS A 215 6.42 2.27 9.44
C HIS A 215 7.56 1.77 10.34
N ASN A 216 8.18 2.73 11.03
CA ASN A 216 9.23 2.53 12.03
C ASN A 216 8.78 3.02 13.41
N ALA A 217 9.55 2.70 14.44
CA ALA A 217 9.31 3.13 15.81
C ALA A 217 9.15 4.67 15.94
N SER A 218 9.88 5.45 15.12
CA SER A 218 9.75 6.91 15.04
C SER A 218 8.35 7.41 14.69
N ASP A 219 7.57 6.61 13.95
CA ASP A 219 6.27 7.03 13.40
C ASP A 219 5.15 6.93 14.43
N VAL A 220 5.31 6.07 15.44
CA VAL A 220 4.30 5.79 16.48
C VAL A 220 4.74 6.23 17.87
N MET A 221 6.02 6.55 18.09
CA MET A 221 6.51 6.90 19.42
C MET A 221 5.88 8.20 19.93
N THR A 222 5.69 8.27 21.24
CA THR A 222 5.51 9.54 21.94
C THR A 222 6.87 10.26 21.97
N PRO A 223 7.02 11.42 21.30
CA PRO A 223 8.31 12.11 21.21
C PRO A 223 8.76 12.64 22.57
N ARG A 224 10.08 12.70 22.81
CA ARG A 224 10.72 13.13 24.07
C ARG A 224 10.03 14.32 24.76
N PRO A 225 9.68 15.44 24.07
CA PRO A 225 9.06 16.60 24.73
C PRO A 225 7.68 16.33 25.34
N ARG A 226 6.99 15.26 24.92
CA ARG A 226 5.66 14.86 25.39
C ARG A 226 5.71 13.72 26.41
N VAL A 227 6.88 13.17 26.68
CA VAL A 227 7.05 12.06 27.62
C VAL A 227 6.95 12.57 29.05
N ALA A 228 5.96 12.08 29.79
CA ALA A 228 5.93 12.23 31.25
C ALA A 228 6.90 11.22 31.87
N SER A 229 7.91 11.70 32.59
CA SER A 229 8.92 10.89 33.26
C SER A 229 8.96 11.17 34.76
N ILE A 230 9.62 10.30 35.52
CA ILE A 230 9.74 10.45 36.98
C ILE A 230 11.17 10.15 37.44
N SER A 231 11.68 10.95 38.39
CA SER A 231 13.02 10.72 38.93
C SER A 231 13.10 9.41 39.71
N ARG A 232 14.23 8.69 39.60
CA ARG A 232 14.52 7.47 40.37
C ARG A 232 14.48 7.66 41.90
N THR A 233 14.69 8.89 42.36
CA THR A 233 14.68 9.26 43.78
C THR A 233 13.30 9.69 44.27
N ALA A 234 12.33 9.88 43.37
CA ALA A 234 10.96 10.19 43.72
C ALA A 234 10.33 9.03 44.51
N SER A 235 9.24 9.31 45.23
CA SER A 235 8.56 8.31 46.03
C SER A 235 7.48 7.56 45.25
N ALA A 236 7.05 6.40 45.76
CA ALA A 236 5.89 5.67 45.25
C ALA A 236 4.62 6.55 45.21
N LEU A 237 4.47 7.47 46.18
CA LEU A 237 3.38 8.44 46.20
C LEU A 237 3.42 9.38 44.99
N ALA A 238 4.61 9.82 44.58
CA ALA A 238 4.78 10.69 43.42
C ALA A 238 4.35 10.00 42.11
N VAL A 239 4.58 8.68 41.96
CA VAL A 239 4.09 7.90 40.82
C VAL A 239 2.56 7.93 40.76
N ILE A 240 1.90 7.73 41.90
CA ILE A 240 0.44 7.74 42.00
C ILE A 240 -0.12 9.12 41.65
N GLU A 241 0.52 10.17 42.13
CA GLU A 241 0.09 11.54 41.86
C GLU A 241 0.32 11.91 40.38
N LEU A 242 1.46 11.52 39.80
CA LEU A 242 1.73 11.69 38.37
C LEU A 242 0.74 10.92 37.49
N THR A 243 0.37 9.70 37.90
CA THR A 243 -0.70 8.92 37.24
C THR A 243 -2.02 9.66 37.27
N ARG A 244 -2.39 10.25 38.42
CA ARG A 244 -3.62 11.02 38.57
C ARG A 244 -3.64 12.28 37.70
N GLN A 245 -2.48 12.92 37.49
CA GLN A 245 -2.35 14.12 36.68
C GLN A 245 -2.35 13.84 35.18
N THR A 246 -1.70 12.77 34.74
CA THR A 246 -1.47 12.47 33.32
C THR A 246 -2.44 11.44 32.74
N GLY A 247 -3.00 10.57 33.58
CA GLY A 247 -3.79 9.42 33.15
C GLY A 247 -2.97 8.21 32.71
N TYR A 248 -1.63 8.31 32.65
CA TYR A 248 -0.77 7.22 32.18
C TYR A 248 -0.48 6.18 33.26
N SER A 249 -0.36 4.92 32.85
CA SER A 249 -0.10 3.79 33.77
C SER A 249 1.39 3.49 33.98
N ARG A 250 2.25 3.95 33.07
CA ARG A 250 3.69 3.64 33.03
C ARG A 250 4.49 4.90 32.74
N PHE A 251 5.64 5.03 33.40
CA PHE A 251 6.51 6.20 33.28
C PHE A 251 7.97 5.75 33.15
N PRO A 252 8.74 6.33 32.23
CA PRO A 252 10.19 6.23 32.23
C PRO A 252 10.77 6.79 33.53
N VAL A 253 11.67 6.03 34.13
CA VAL A 253 12.41 6.44 35.32
C VAL A 253 13.72 7.04 34.88
N ILE A 254 13.96 8.29 35.28
CA ILE A 254 15.13 9.07 34.88
C ILE A 254 16.08 9.28 36.06
N ASP A 255 17.38 9.40 35.78
CA ASP A 255 18.36 9.84 36.78
C ASP A 255 18.57 11.35 36.70
N GLU A 256 19.50 11.82 35.88
CA GLU A 256 19.85 13.24 35.76
C GLU A 256 18.99 13.99 34.74
N SER A 257 18.62 13.35 33.64
CA SER A 257 17.88 13.96 32.54
C SER A 257 16.94 12.97 31.85
N VAL A 258 16.06 13.48 30.98
CA VAL A 258 15.16 12.65 30.17
C VAL A 258 15.92 11.76 29.19
N ASP A 259 17.17 12.09 28.87
CA ASP A 259 18.01 11.25 28.01
C ASP A 259 18.60 10.05 28.79
N ASP A 260 18.63 10.10 30.12
CA ASP A 260 19.13 9.02 30.98
C ASP A 260 18.00 8.22 31.64
N VAL A 261 17.34 7.39 30.81
CA VAL A 261 16.29 6.48 31.28
C VAL A 261 16.91 5.20 31.85
N VAL A 262 16.81 5.04 33.17
CA VAL A 262 17.34 3.91 33.94
C VAL A 262 16.35 2.76 34.14
N GLY A 263 15.07 2.96 33.82
CA GLY A 263 14.05 1.94 33.97
C GLY A 263 12.64 2.43 33.62
N ILE A 264 11.65 1.60 33.89
CA ILE A 264 10.22 1.93 33.74
C ILE A 264 9.51 1.58 35.04
N VAL A 265 8.63 2.45 35.52
CA VAL A 265 7.77 2.17 36.68
C VAL A 265 6.31 2.12 36.26
N HIS A 266 5.59 1.12 36.78
CA HIS A 266 4.15 0.97 36.59
C HIS A 266 3.41 1.37 37.88
N ILE A 267 2.28 2.09 37.73
CA ILE A 267 1.40 2.43 38.84
C ILE A 267 1.04 1.25 39.77
N LYS A 268 0.88 0.02 39.24
CA LYS A 268 0.58 -1.18 40.04
C LYS A 268 1.64 -1.43 41.11
N GLN A 269 2.91 -1.20 40.81
CA GLN A 269 4.01 -1.36 41.78
C GLN A 269 3.94 -0.31 42.88
N ALA A 270 3.64 0.94 42.54
CA ALA A 270 3.48 2.02 43.51
C ALA A 270 2.25 1.83 44.41
N VAL A 271 1.13 1.35 43.85
CA VAL A 271 -0.10 1.06 44.61
C VAL A 271 0.07 -0.14 45.54
N ALA A 272 0.88 -1.13 45.15
CA ALA A 272 1.18 -2.30 45.99
C ALA A 272 1.95 -1.94 47.27
N VAL A 273 2.64 -0.79 47.31
CA VAL A 273 3.28 -0.30 48.53
C VAL A 273 2.23 0.08 49.59
N PRO A 274 2.35 -0.39 50.85
CA PRO A 274 1.45 -0.02 51.93
C PRO A 274 1.33 1.50 52.08
N ARG A 275 0.10 2.01 52.27
CA ARG A 275 -0.21 3.46 52.25
C ARG A 275 0.75 4.31 53.11
N HIS A 276 1.07 3.85 54.31
CA HIS A 276 1.93 4.57 55.26
C HIS A 276 3.42 4.63 54.84
N ARG A 277 3.87 3.77 53.91
CA ARG A 277 5.27 3.75 53.42
C ARG A 277 5.45 4.38 52.04
N ARG A 278 4.36 4.79 51.36
CA ARG A 278 4.43 5.29 49.98
C ARG A 278 5.27 6.55 49.82
N ALA A 279 5.39 7.35 50.88
CA ALA A 279 6.24 8.54 50.89
C ALA A 279 7.73 8.18 50.96
N ASP A 280 8.08 7.02 51.54
CA ASP A 280 9.47 6.65 51.86
C ASP A 280 10.08 5.68 50.83
N VAL A 281 9.27 4.92 50.10
CA VAL A 281 9.76 3.96 49.12
C VAL A 281 10.15 4.68 47.82
N PRO A 282 11.43 4.65 47.41
CA PRO A 282 11.87 5.31 46.19
C PRO A 282 11.46 4.52 44.95
N VAL A 283 11.26 5.22 43.83
CA VAL A 283 10.92 4.64 42.52
C VAL A 283 11.99 3.67 42.04
N SER A 284 13.27 3.90 42.39
CA SER A 284 14.37 2.99 42.09
C SER A 284 14.18 1.57 42.63
N ALA A 285 13.38 1.38 43.69
CA ALA A 285 13.03 0.07 44.23
C ALA A 285 11.82 -0.59 43.54
N LEU A 286 11.10 0.15 42.71
CA LEU A 286 9.86 -0.27 42.02
C LEU A 286 10.03 -0.42 40.52
N GLN A 287 11.11 0.12 39.96
CA GLN A 287 11.35 0.11 38.53
C GLN A 287 11.70 -1.29 38.00
N SER A 288 11.30 -1.55 36.76
CA SER A 288 11.77 -2.67 35.96
C SER A 288 12.73 -2.17 34.87
N GLU A 289 13.47 -3.09 34.27
CA GLU A 289 14.35 -2.80 33.15
C GLU A 289 13.56 -2.19 31.97
N ALA A 290 14.16 -1.20 31.30
CA ALA A 290 13.61 -0.57 30.11
C ALA A 290 14.26 -1.20 28.87
N ILE A 291 13.45 -1.71 27.93
CA ILE A 291 13.99 -2.11 26.63
C ILE A 291 14.30 -0.87 25.81
N ARG A 292 15.39 -0.92 25.06
CA ARG A 292 15.84 0.17 24.19
C ARG A 292 15.84 -0.30 22.75
N VAL A 293 15.21 0.47 21.88
CA VAL A 293 15.07 0.15 20.45
C VAL A 293 15.45 1.38 19.61
N PRO A 294 16.10 1.22 18.46
CA PRO A 294 16.43 2.36 17.61
C PRO A 294 15.18 2.91 16.92
N GLU A 295 15.17 4.21 16.60
CA GLU A 295 14.09 4.87 15.84
C GLU A 295 13.75 4.16 14.52
N THR A 296 14.75 3.57 13.87
CA THR A 296 14.65 2.90 12.57
C THR A 296 14.10 1.48 12.65
N MET A 297 13.80 0.96 13.85
CA MET A 297 13.24 -0.37 14.00
C MET A 297 11.84 -0.43 13.39
N LYS A 298 11.59 -1.46 12.56
CA LYS A 298 10.27 -1.69 11.96
C LYS A 298 9.23 -2.10 13.00
N LEU A 299 7.98 -1.68 12.80
CA LEU A 299 6.91 -1.90 13.77
C LEU A 299 6.57 -3.37 13.99
N ASP A 300 6.71 -4.23 12.97
CA ASP A 300 6.52 -5.68 13.08
C ASP A 300 7.57 -6.35 14.00
N GLY A 301 8.82 -5.89 13.89
CA GLY A 301 9.91 -6.24 14.80
C GLY A 301 9.63 -5.74 16.22
N LEU A 302 9.26 -4.47 16.38
CA LEU A 302 8.97 -3.86 17.67
C LEU A 302 7.77 -4.54 18.38
N LEU A 303 6.70 -4.85 17.64
CA LEU A 303 5.54 -5.59 18.14
C LEU A 303 5.93 -6.97 18.64
N SER A 304 6.79 -7.67 17.89
CA SER A 304 7.30 -8.99 18.25
C SER A 304 8.17 -8.93 19.51
N GLU A 305 8.99 -7.90 19.67
CA GLU A 305 9.86 -7.72 20.82
C GLU A 305 9.07 -7.41 22.11
N LEU A 306 8.10 -6.48 22.02
CA LEU A 306 7.21 -6.16 23.14
C LEU A 306 6.36 -7.37 23.56
N ARG A 307 5.73 -8.06 22.59
CA ARG A 307 4.88 -9.23 22.87
C ARG A 307 5.68 -10.42 23.40
N GLY A 308 6.81 -10.74 22.77
CA GLY A 308 7.61 -11.94 23.06
C GLY A 308 8.25 -11.93 24.45
N ARG A 309 8.58 -10.74 24.98
CA ARG A 309 9.19 -10.59 26.31
C ARG A 309 8.21 -10.11 27.38
N GLY A 310 6.92 -9.96 27.03
CA GLY A 310 5.88 -9.46 27.95
C GLY A 310 6.06 -7.98 28.33
N TYR A 311 6.89 -7.24 27.60
CA TYR A 311 7.08 -5.81 27.81
C TYR A 311 5.91 -5.03 27.20
N GLN A 312 5.63 -3.88 27.79
CA GLN A 312 4.46 -3.07 27.43
C GLN A 312 4.86 -1.66 26.96
N MET A 313 6.14 -1.30 27.10
CA MET A 313 6.72 -0.02 26.73
C MET A 313 8.21 -0.21 26.41
N ALA A 314 8.68 0.50 25.39
CA ALA A 314 10.05 0.59 24.95
C ALA A 314 10.52 2.04 24.97
N VAL A 315 11.80 2.25 25.28
CA VAL A 315 12.48 3.53 25.10
C VAL A 315 13.07 3.55 23.70
N VAL A 316 12.68 4.53 22.90
CA VAL A 316 13.22 4.72 21.55
C VAL A 316 14.46 5.57 21.65
N VAL A 317 15.57 5.12 21.07
CA VAL A 317 16.87 5.81 21.09
C VAL A 317 17.24 6.37 19.72
N ASP A 318 17.81 7.56 19.73
CA ASP A 318 18.34 8.23 18.54
C ASP A 318 19.75 7.71 18.16
N GLU A 319 20.30 8.20 17.06
CA GLU A 319 21.64 7.84 16.56
C GLU A 319 22.79 8.26 17.47
N TYR A 320 22.55 9.20 18.39
CA TYR A 320 23.51 9.68 19.36
C TYR A 320 23.43 8.92 20.69
N GLY A 321 22.49 7.97 20.81
CA GLY A 321 22.23 7.20 22.01
C GLY A 321 21.38 7.93 23.06
N GLY A 322 20.81 9.08 22.70
CA GLY A 322 19.84 9.82 23.50
C GLY A 322 18.45 9.20 23.43
N THR A 323 17.54 9.68 24.28
CA THR A 323 16.14 9.20 24.28
C THR A 323 15.34 10.01 23.27
N ALA A 324 14.96 9.39 22.17
CA ALA A 324 14.07 9.98 21.17
C ALA A 324 12.62 10.08 21.64
N GLY A 325 12.18 9.08 22.41
CA GLY A 325 10.79 8.96 22.87
C GLY A 325 10.49 7.62 23.51
N VAL A 326 9.21 7.29 23.62
CA VAL A 326 8.74 5.98 24.09
C VAL A 326 7.66 5.43 23.16
N ALA A 327 7.63 4.12 22.97
CA ALA A 327 6.59 3.44 22.21
C ALA A 327 5.97 2.34 23.08
N THR A 328 4.63 2.22 23.06
CA THR A 328 3.91 1.21 23.82
C THR A 328 3.28 0.14 22.93
N LEU A 329 2.92 -0.99 23.52
CA LEU A 329 2.15 -2.01 22.80
C LEU A 329 0.78 -1.47 22.36
N GLU A 330 0.20 -0.57 23.16
CA GLU A 330 -1.08 0.07 22.90
C GLU A 330 -0.99 0.92 21.61
N ASP A 331 0.05 1.75 21.47
CA ASP A 331 0.29 2.58 20.27
C ASP A 331 0.42 1.72 18.99
N LEU A 332 1.10 0.56 19.09
CA LEU A 332 1.27 -0.36 17.95
C LEU A 332 -0.04 -1.04 17.54
N VAL A 333 -0.88 -1.37 18.52
CA VAL A 333 -2.19 -1.96 18.25
C VAL A 333 -3.14 -0.92 17.69
N GLU A 334 -3.07 0.32 18.19
CA GLU A 334 -3.83 1.46 17.67
C GLU A 334 -3.47 1.73 16.20
N GLU A 335 -2.20 1.61 15.81
CA GLU A 335 -1.80 1.76 14.41
C GLU A 335 -2.42 0.68 13.49
N LEU A 336 -2.65 -0.53 14.00
CA LEU A 336 -3.27 -1.63 13.25
C LEU A 336 -4.80 -1.53 13.20
N VAL A 337 -5.42 -1.30 14.35
CA VAL A 337 -6.87 -1.40 14.52
C VAL A 337 -7.56 -0.04 14.40
N GLY A 338 -6.83 1.05 14.70
CA GLY A 338 -7.36 2.39 14.95
C GLY A 338 -7.78 2.61 16.39
N GLU A 339 -8.34 3.79 16.64
CA GLU A 339 -9.09 4.06 17.87
C GLU A 339 -10.21 3.03 18.00
N VAL A 340 -9.99 2.02 18.84
CA VAL A 340 -11.06 1.12 19.28
C VAL A 340 -11.89 1.96 20.23
N ALA A 341 -13.06 2.43 19.78
CA ALA A 341 -14.03 3.04 20.67
C ALA A 341 -14.40 2.00 21.74
N ASP A 342 -13.77 2.08 22.91
CA ASP A 342 -14.09 1.21 24.03
C ASP A 342 -15.57 1.43 24.39
N GLU A 343 -16.32 0.35 24.60
CA GLU A 343 -17.73 0.41 25.03
C GLU A 343 -17.86 1.12 26.40
N HIS A 344 -16.73 1.35 27.08
CA HIS A 344 -16.60 2.12 28.31
C HIS A 344 -16.05 3.55 28.14
N ASP A 345 -15.74 3.98 26.91
CA ASP A 345 -15.24 5.33 26.60
C ASP A 345 -16.35 6.37 26.42
N ARG A 346 -17.28 6.41 27.38
CA ARG A 346 -18.29 7.47 27.48
C ARG A 346 -17.71 8.87 27.69
N THR A 347 -16.39 9.01 27.81
CA THR A 347 -15.72 10.30 28.04
C THR A 347 -15.16 10.94 26.76
N ARG A 348 -15.19 10.24 25.61
CA ARG A 348 -14.84 10.82 24.29
C ARG A 348 -15.98 10.76 23.26
N ALA A 349 -17.14 10.19 23.63
CA ALA A 349 -18.31 10.13 22.77
C ALA A 349 -19.08 11.46 22.69
N GLY A 350 -19.04 12.11 21.52
CA GLY A 350 -20.22 12.72 20.89
C GLY A 350 -20.97 13.86 21.61
N VAL A 351 -22.13 14.17 21.01
CA VAL A 351 -23.13 15.14 21.45
C VAL A 351 -23.85 14.57 22.67
N VAL A 352 -23.60 15.15 23.84
CA VAL A 352 -24.24 14.78 25.11
C VAL A 352 -25.56 15.50 25.23
N HIS A 353 -26.66 14.75 25.35
CA HIS A 353 -27.99 15.30 25.56
C HIS A 353 -28.29 15.41 27.06
N SER A 354 -28.70 16.61 27.49
CA SER A 354 -29.30 16.91 28.79
C SER A 354 -30.75 17.37 28.55
N GLN A 355 -31.59 17.34 29.59
CA GLN A 355 -33.04 17.61 29.47
C GLN A 355 -33.38 18.88 28.68
N ASP A 356 -32.58 19.95 28.86
CA ASP A 356 -32.81 21.26 28.23
C ASP A 356 -31.58 21.79 27.44
N SER A 357 -30.55 20.96 27.23
CA SER A 357 -29.33 21.41 26.54
C SER A 357 -28.52 20.27 25.90
N LEU A 358 -27.72 20.61 24.89
CA LEU A 358 -26.87 19.70 24.14
C LEU A 358 -25.41 20.14 24.27
N THR A 359 -24.49 19.27 24.70
CA THR A 359 -23.06 19.59 24.78
C THR A 359 -22.27 18.81 23.74
N PHE A 360 -21.46 19.47 22.91
CA PHE A 360 -20.70 18.82 21.84
C PHE A 360 -19.28 19.41 21.66
N PRO A 361 -18.36 18.71 20.98
CA PRO A 361 -17.02 19.22 20.71
C PRO A 361 -17.03 20.46 19.82
N GLY A 362 -16.27 21.49 20.20
CA GLY A 362 -16.14 22.72 19.41
C GLY A 362 -15.45 22.51 18.05
N LEU A 363 -14.72 21.41 17.89
CA LEU A 363 -14.05 21.02 16.64
C LEU A 363 -14.98 20.48 15.55
N LEU A 364 -16.24 20.19 15.88
CA LEU A 364 -17.20 19.74 14.86
C LEU A 364 -17.45 20.84 13.83
N ARG A 365 -17.65 20.42 12.58
CA ARG A 365 -18.05 21.30 11.48
C ARG A 365 -19.56 21.61 11.54
N PRO A 366 -20.03 22.75 11.02
CA PRO A 366 -21.47 23.08 11.03
C PRO A 366 -22.38 22.00 10.43
N ASP A 367 -21.94 21.33 9.36
CA ASP A 367 -22.64 20.19 8.73
C ASP A 367 -22.67 18.94 9.63
N GLU A 368 -21.57 18.65 10.32
CA GLU A 368 -21.52 17.53 11.29
C GLU A 368 -22.40 17.78 12.52
N VAL A 369 -22.52 19.03 12.97
CA VAL A 369 -23.41 19.41 14.08
C VAL A 369 -24.88 19.31 13.66
N LEU A 370 -25.21 19.67 12.43
CA LEU A 370 -26.55 19.45 11.88
C LEU A 370 -26.91 17.96 11.84
N GLU A 371 -26.00 17.12 11.33
CA GLU A 371 -26.22 15.67 11.24
C GLU A 371 -26.33 14.99 12.61
N ARG A 372 -25.48 15.38 13.57
CA ARG A 372 -25.34 14.68 14.86
C ARG A 372 -26.19 15.26 15.99
N ALA A 373 -26.55 16.54 15.91
CA ALA A 373 -27.30 17.25 16.96
C ALA A 373 -28.58 17.91 16.44
N GLY A 374 -28.82 17.94 15.13
CA GLY A 374 -29.99 18.61 14.54
C GLY A 374 -29.95 20.14 14.66
N ILE A 375 -28.78 20.73 15.00
CA ILE A 375 -28.63 22.17 15.21
C ILE A 375 -28.06 22.79 13.95
N VAL A 376 -28.76 23.78 13.40
CA VAL A 376 -28.27 24.59 12.28
C VAL A 376 -27.34 25.67 12.80
N VAL A 377 -26.04 25.55 12.48
CA VAL A 377 -25.04 26.60 12.71
C VAL A 377 -24.73 27.27 11.36
N PRO A 378 -24.63 28.60 11.28
CA PRO A 378 -24.23 29.29 10.06
C PRO A 378 -22.90 28.73 9.52
N ALA A 379 -22.78 28.61 8.19
CA ALA A 379 -21.59 28.07 7.53
C ALA A 379 -20.90 29.07 6.59
N ASP A 380 -21.51 30.23 6.31
CA ASP A 380 -21.08 31.17 5.27
C ASP A 380 -19.95 32.13 5.68
N GLY A 381 -19.15 31.79 6.70
CA GLY A 381 -18.11 32.66 7.24
C GLY A 381 -16.68 32.10 7.13
N PRO A 382 -15.65 32.87 7.57
CA PRO A 382 -14.24 32.49 7.50
C PRO A 382 -13.87 31.50 8.63
N TYR A 383 -14.63 30.42 8.78
CA TYR A 383 -14.43 29.38 9.78
C TYR A 383 -14.82 28.01 9.24
N GLU A 384 -14.14 26.97 9.74
CA GLU A 384 -14.43 25.58 9.34
C GLU A 384 -15.16 24.79 10.44
N THR A 385 -15.15 25.29 11.68
CA THR A 385 -15.66 24.60 12.88
C THR A 385 -16.62 25.48 13.67
N VAL A 386 -17.45 24.89 14.53
CA VAL A 386 -18.35 25.66 15.41
C VAL A 386 -17.57 26.50 16.43
N ALA A 387 -16.41 26.02 16.91
CA ALA A 387 -15.49 26.85 17.70
C ALA A 387 -15.00 28.06 16.91
N GLY A 388 -14.67 27.87 15.63
CA GLY A 388 -14.30 28.96 14.72
C GLY A 388 -15.44 29.97 14.53
N PHE A 389 -16.67 29.50 14.35
CA PHE A 389 -17.87 30.35 14.29
C PHE A 389 -18.02 31.17 15.57
N VAL A 390 -17.98 30.53 16.75
CA VAL A 390 -18.11 31.22 18.05
C VAL A 390 -17.01 32.27 18.23
N MET A 391 -15.76 31.97 17.84
CA MET A 391 -14.67 32.94 17.91
C MET A 391 -14.83 34.10 16.92
N SER A 392 -15.35 33.81 15.72
CA SER A 392 -15.66 34.82 14.70
C SER A 392 -16.71 35.81 15.21
N GLU A 393 -17.78 35.32 15.83
CA GLU A 393 -18.84 36.15 16.41
C GLU A 393 -18.38 36.94 17.64
N LEU A 394 -17.55 36.34 18.50
CA LEU A 394 -17.05 37.03 19.69
C LEU A 394 -16.02 38.13 19.35
N GLY A 395 -15.29 38.02 18.24
CA GLY A 395 -14.26 38.99 17.83
C GLY A 395 -13.06 39.10 18.78
N ARG A 396 -12.90 38.16 19.73
CA ARG A 396 -11.82 38.10 20.72
C ARG A 396 -11.52 36.66 21.12
N LEU A 397 -10.46 36.47 21.93
CA LEU A 397 -10.20 35.16 22.54
C LEU A 397 -11.36 34.75 23.46
N PRO A 398 -11.85 33.50 23.34
CA PRO A 398 -12.99 33.03 24.12
C PRO A 398 -12.59 32.76 25.57
N VAL A 399 -13.52 32.99 26.49
CA VAL A 399 -13.45 32.57 27.89
C VAL A 399 -14.59 31.61 28.22
N VAL A 400 -14.39 30.71 29.18
CA VAL A 400 -15.45 29.82 29.65
C VAL A 400 -16.63 30.66 30.14
N GLY A 401 -17.81 30.35 29.65
CA GLY A 401 -19.05 31.06 29.94
C GLY A 401 -19.48 32.06 28.87
N ASP A 402 -18.66 32.36 27.87
CA ASP A 402 -19.04 33.19 26.72
C ASP A 402 -20.22 32.60 25.96
N VAL A 403 -21.04 33.47 25.38
CA VAL A 403 -22.31 33.12 24.75
C VAL A 403 -22.43 33.78 23.37
N VAL A 404 -22.90 32.99 22.39
CA VAL A 404 -23.25 33.44 21.04
C VAL A 404 -24.67 32.98 20.72
N GLN A 405 -25.50 33.87 20.18
CA GLN A 405 -26.87 33.55 19.77
C GLN A 405 -26.92 33.11 18.30
N ILE A 406 -27.72 32.09 18.04
CA ILE A 406 -28.07 31.60 16.70
C ILE A 406 -29.59 31.46 16.61
N GLU A 407 -30.14 31.33 15.40
CA GLU A 407 -31.60 31.21 15.22
C GLU A 407 -32.21 30.04 16.01
N ALA A 408 -31.49 28.92 16.11
CA ALA A 408 -31.93 27.74 16.85
C ALA A 408 -31.89 27.92 18.38
N GLY A 409 -31.13 28.88 18.91
CA GLY A 409 -30.90 29.02 20.35
C GLY A 409 -29.56 29.65 20.71
N VAL A 410 -28.96 29.19 21.81
CA VAL A 410 -27.81 29.83 22.44
C VAL A 410 -26.64 28.86 22.54
N LEU A 411 -25.49 29.20 21.96
CA LEU A 411 -24.23 28.49 22.12
C LEU A 411 -23.42 29.11 23.25
N ARG A 412 -23.00 28.31 24.23
CA ARG A 412 -22.20 28.73 25.37
C ARG A 412 -20.89 27.94 25.43
N VAL A 413 -19.77 28.63 25.62
CA VAL A 413 -18.46 28.01 25.83
C VAL A 413 -18.45 27.33 27.20
N GLU A 414 -18.38 26.00 27.22
CA GLU A 414 -18.43 25.21 28.45
C GLU A 414 -17.02 24.83 28.94
N ARG A 415 -16.08 24.61 28.01
CA ARG A 415 -14.70 24.25 28.34
C ARG A 415 -13.72 24.75 27.28
N LEU A 416 -12.56 25.21 27.73
CA LEU A 416 -11.41 25.54 26.90
C LEU A 416 -10.30 24.52 27.09
N GLU A 417 -9.55 24.25 26.02
CA GLU A 417 -8.27 23.56 26.05
C GLU A 417 -7.21 24.54 25.52
N GLY A 418 -6.38 25.08 26.43
CA GLY A 418 -5.48 26.18 26.11
C GLY A 418 -6.25 27.44 25.67
N ARG A 419 -6.14 27.82 24.39
CA ARG A 419 -6.85 28.97 23.79
C ARG A 419 -8.01 28.57 22.89
N ARG A 420 -8.29 27.27 22.77
CA ARG A 420 -9.30 26.70 21.87
C ARG A 420 -10.54 26.30 22.66
N ILE A 421 -11.71 26.46 22.05
CA ILE A 421 -12.96 25.93 22.60
C ILE A 421 -13.00 24.41 22.41
N ASP A 422 -13.00 23.69 23.53
CA ASP A 422 -13.06 22.23 23.58
C ASP A 422 -14.52 21.76 23.56
N ARG A 423 -15.38 22.34 24.41
CA ARG A 423 -16.80 21.99 24.50
C ARG A 423 -17.72 23.20 24.43
N ILE A 424 -18.80 23.05 23.67
CA ILE A 424 -19.87 24.02 23.51
C ILE A 424 -21.17 23.39 24.00
N ARG A 425 -21.92 24.13 24.82
CA ARG A 425 -23.29 23.82 25.22
C ARG A 425 -24.27 24.63 24.39
N PHE A 426 -25.23 23.97 23.77
CA PHE A 426 -26.37 24.59 23.13
C PHE A 426 -27.61 24.50 24.02
N THR A 427 -28.34 25.60 24.12
CA THR A 427 -29.67 25.66 24.76
C THR A 427 -30.67 26.14 23.70
N PRO A 428 -31.73 25.37 23.39
CA PRO A 428 -32.75 25.79 22.43
C PRO A 428 -33.42 27.11 22.83
N ALA A 429 -33.83 27.92 21.85
CA ALA A 429 -34.71 29.05 22.11
C ALA A 429 -36.09 28.53 22.59
N PRO A 430 -36.78 29.22 23.51
CA PRO A 430 -38.15 28.86 23.87
C PRO A 430 -39.06 28.96 22.64
N GLU A 431 -39.86 27.92 22.37
CA GLU A 431 -40.86 27.95 21.31
C GLU A 431 -41.81 29.15 21.52
N PRO A 432 -42.14 29.93 20.48
CA PRO A 432 -43.18 30.94 20.60
C PRO A 432 -44.51 30.25 20.90
N GLU A 433 -45.13 30.57 22.03
CA GLU A 433 -46.50 30.17 22.35
C GLU A 433 -47.41 30.58 21.19
N THR A 434 -47.96 29.58 20.49
CA THR A 434 -48.99 29.77 19.48
C THR A 434 -50.23 30.31 20.17
N THR A 435 -50.41 31.63 20.11
CA THR A 435 -51.65 32.28 20.54
C THR A 435 -52.76 31.83 19.59
N PRO A 436 -53.85 31.18 20.05
CA PRO A 436 -54.92 30.75 19.15
C PRO A 436 -55.64 31.98 18.58
N GLU A 437 -55.75 32.02 17.26
CA GLU A 437 -56.51 33.01 16.49
C GLU A 437 -57.94 33.12 17.04
N SER A 438 -58.31 34.33 17.46
CA SER A 438 -59.69 34.70 17.76
C SER A 438 -60.55 34.60 16.50
N GLU A 439 -61.56 33.72 16.56
CA GLU A 439 -62.67 33.62 15.61
C GLU A 439 -63.33 34.99 15.38
N GLU A 440 -63.07 35.62 14.24
CA GLU A 440 -63.89 36.74 13.78
C GLU A 440 -65.11 36.19 13.01
N LYS A 441 -66.19 35.96 13.77
CA LYS A 441 -67.55 35.96 13.21
C LYS A 441 -67.88 37.39 12.78
N ARG A 442 -67.90 37.67 11.49
CA ARG A 442 -69.13 37.89 10.68
C ARG A 442 -68.86 38.72 9.42
#